data_AF-A0A2W5YXY9-F1
#
_entry.id   AF-A0A2W5YXY9-F1
#
_cell.length_a   1.000
_cell.length_b   1.000
_cell.length_c   1.000
_cell.angle_alpha   90.00
_cell.angle_beta   90.00
_cell.angle_gamma   90.00
#
_symmetry.space_group_name_H-M   'P 1'
#
loop_
_entity.id
_entity.type
_entity.pdbx_description
1 polymer ?
#
loop_
_entity_poly.entity_id
_entity_poly.type
_entity_poly.pdbx_seq_one_letter_code
_entity_poly.pdbx_strand_id
1 'polypeptide(L)'
;MSDAAPEGAIAIGSRVTFPYGGSRRTGTVSDVSILPDGAGGRSVSYLIDVGTRKVFVQGDGIQLASNGPVAAFDAVAEGVAYGRKRPRNPRRR
;
A
#
# COMPACT_ATOMS: atom_id res chain seq x y z
N MET A 1 -7.95 -21.53 21.09
CA MET A 1 -7.44 -21.58 19.70
C MET A 1 -6.44 -20.46 19.59
N SER A 2 -5.17 -20.76 19.32
CA SER A 2 -4.15 -19.73 19.19
C SER A 2 -4.43 -18.95 17.90
N ASP A 3 -4.79 -17.68 18.07
CA ASP A 3 -4.93 -16.67 17.04
C ASP A 3 -3.55 -16.30 16.49
N ALA A 4 -2.82 -17.31 16.00
CA ALA A 4 -1.54 -17.11 15.37
C ALA A 4 -1.84 -16.56 13.97
N ALA A 5 -1.44 -15.31 13.75
CA ALA A 5 -1.52 -14.68 12.44
C ALA A 5 -0.94 -15.64 11.38
N PRO A 6 -1.55 -15.73 10.18
CA PRO A 6 -1.07 -16.61 9.12
C PRO A 6 0.42 -16.37 8.88
N GLU A 7 1.18 -17.43 8.62
CA GLU A 7 2.64 -17.34 8.46
C GLU A 7 2.99 -16.31 7.37
N GLY A 8 3.76 -15.28 7.74
CA GLY A 8 4.09 -14.15 6.85
C GLY A 8 3.09 -12.99 6.82
N ALA A 9 1.97 -13.06 7.55
CA ALA A 9 1.04 -11.96 7.69
C ALA A 9 1.59 -10.85 8.59
N ILE A 10 1.19 -9.61 8.29
CA ILE A 10 1.59 -8.46 9.09
C ILE A 10 0.84 -8.51 10.44
N ALA A 11 1.58 -8.45 11.53
CA ALA A 11 1.04 -8.56 12.87
C ALA A 11 0.07 -7.42 13.22
N ILE A 12 -0.95 -7.71 14.03
CA ILE A 12 -1.82 -6.71 14.67
C ILE A 12 -0.95 -5.72 15.46
N GLY A 13 -1.31 -4.43 15.42
CA GLY A 13 -0.56 -3.33 16.01
C GLY A 13 0.55 -2.77 15.10
N SER A 14 0.88 -3.44 13.98
CA SER A 14 1.87 -2.93 13.04
C SER A 14 1.35 -1.71 12.30
N ARG A 15 2.22 -0.72 12.12
CA ARG A 15 1.96 0.42 11.23
C ARG A 15 2.21 0.02 9.79
N VAL A 16 1.26 0.26 8.90
CA VAL A 16 1.29 -0.15 7.50
C VAL A 16 0.94 0.99 6.56
N THR A 17 1.44 0.90 5.33
CA THR A 17 0.97 1.70 4.20
C THR A 17 0.25 0.80 3.21
N PHE A 18 -0.82 1.31 2.58
CA PHE A 18 -1.65 0.53 1.66
C PHE A 18 -2.34 1.44 0.63
N PRO A 19 -2.68 0.92 -0.57
CA PRO A 19 -3.39 1.69 -1.58
C PRO A 19 -4.85 1.97 -1.17
N TYR A 20 -5.30 3.21 -1.35
CA TYR A 20 -6.67 3.63 -1.11
C TYR A 20 -7.03 4.86 -1.95
N GLY A 21 -8.04 4.71 -2.83
CA GLY A 21 -8.59 5.80 -3.64
C GLY A 21 -7.53 6.52 -4.50
N GLY A 22 -6.63 5.79 -5.17
CA GLY A 22 -5.59 6.36 -6.04
C GLY A 22 -4.36 6.94 -5.32
N SER A 23 -4.29 6.80 -3.99
CA SER A 23 -3.15 7.24 -3.17
C SER A 23 -2.73 6.14 -2.21
N ARG A 24 -1.61 6.31 -1.47
CA ARG A 24 -1.29 5.45 -0.32
C ARG A 24 -1.75 6.12 0.97
N ARG A 25 -2.32 5.33 1.86
CA ARG A 25 -2.68 5.74 3.22
C ARG A 25 -1.85 4.96 4.23
N THR A 26 -1.69 5.53 5.41
CA THR A 26 -0.99 4.92 6.53
C THR A 26 -1.96 4.69 7.66
N GLY A 27 -1.89 3.53 8.30
CA GLY A 27 -2.72 3.17 9.44
C GLY A 27 -2.08 2.08 10.27
N THR A 28 -2.81 1.62 11.30
CA THR A 28 -2.39 0.53 12.19
C THR A 28 -3.28 -0.67 11.98
N VAL A 29 -2.70 -1.86 11.79
CA VAL A 29 -3.46 -3.10 11.69
C VAL A 29 -4.18 -3.36 13.01
N SER A 30 -5.51 -3.44 12.98
CA SER A 30 -6.33 -3.74 14.15
C SER A 30 -6.86 -5.18 14.16
N ASP A 31 -6.95 -5.84 12.99
CA ASP A 31 -7.32 -7.25 12.89
C ASP A 31 -6.80 -7.87 11.58
N VAL A 32 -6.66 -9.20 11.57
CA VAL A 32 -6.24 -10.01 10.42
C VAL A 32 -7.23 -11.15 10.21
N SER A 33 -7.75 -11.28 9.00
CA SER A 33 -8.74 -12.32 8.67
C SER A 33 -8.33 -13.07 7.41
N ILE A 34 -8.66 -14.36 7.35
CA ILE A 34 -8.49 -15.17 6.15
C ILE A 34 -9.87 -15.37 5.53
N LEU A 35 -10.07 -14.88 4.31
CA LEU A 35 -11.33 -14.98 3.59
C LEU A 35 -11.17 -15.84 2.34
N PRO A 36 -12.21 -16.60 1.93
CA PRO A 36 -12.22 -17.26 0.62
C PRO A 36 -12.00 -16.24 -0.49
N ASP A 37 -11.17 -16.56 -1.47
CA ASP A 37 -11.09 -15.77 -2.69
C ASP A 37 -12.05 -16.30 -3.77
N GLY A 38 -12.32 -15.48 -4.80
CA GLY A 38 -13.23 -15.84 -5.89
C GLY A 38 -12.71 -16.94 -6.82
N ALA A 39 -11.46 -17.40 -6.64
CA ALA A 39 -10.83 -18.46 -7.42
C ALA A 39 -10.80 -19.81 -6.67
N GLY A 40 -11.47 -19.90 -5.52
CA GLY A 40 -11.51 -21.11 -4.68
C GLY A 40 -10.32 -21.28 -3.73
N GLY A 41 -9.46 -20.26 -3.64
CA GLY A 41 -8.37 -20.17 -2.67
C GLY A 41 -8.76 -19.39 -1.41
N ARG A 42 -7.73 -18.92 -0.68
CA ARG A 42 -7.87 -18.11 0.53
C ARG A 42 -6.95 -16.90 0.42
N SER A 43 -7.43 -15.74 0.84
CA SER A 43 -6.70 -14.48 0.86
C SER A 43 -6.64 -13.90 2.27
N VAL A 44 -5.51 -13.31 2.63
CA VAL A 44 -5.37 -12.55 3.86
C VAL A 44 -5.96 -11.15 3.65
N SER A 45 -6.76 -10.72 4.61
CA SER A 45 -7.37 -9.40 4.66
C SER A 45 -7.05 -8.74 5.99
N TYR A 46 -6.93 -7.41 5.97
CA TYR A 46 -6.54 -6.62 7.12
C TYR A 46 -7.61 -5.58 7.42
N LEU A 47 -7.96 -5.46 8.70
CA LEU A 47 -8.68 -4.30 9.20
C LEU A 47 -7.67 -3.28 9.70
N ILE A 48 -7.74 -2.07 9.18
CA ILE A 48 -6.73 -1.04 9.43
C ILE A 48 -7.39 0.22 9.99
N ASP A 49 -6.88 0.68 11.12
CA ASP A 49 -7.29 1.92 11.75
C ASP A 49 -6.58 3.11 11.11
N VAL A 50 -7.36 4.05 10.57
CA VAL A 50 -6.90 5.26 9.89
C VAL A 50 -7.57 6.46 10.55
N GLY A 51 -6.93 7.01 11.59
CA GLY A 51 -7.55 8.04 12.41
C GLY A 51 -8.81 7.50 13.09
N THR A 52 -9.97 8.08 12.78
CA THR A 52 -11.27 7.67 13.35
C THR A 52 -12.03 6.64 12.51
N ARG A 53 -11.45 6.18 11.39
CA ARG A 53 -12.09 5.25 10.46
C ARG A 53 -11.40 3.90 10.49
N LYS A 54 -12.18 2.84 10.28
CA LYS A 54 -11.66 1.52 9.97
C LYS A 54 -11.76 1.27 8.47
N VAL A 55 -10.69 0.74 7.89
CA VAL A 55 -10.60 0.42 6.46
C VAL A 55 -10.30 -1.06 6.33
N PHE A 56 -11.14 -1.75 5.58
CA PHE A 56 -10.92 -3.14 5.24
C PHE A 56 -10.14 -3.23 3.93
N VAL A 57 -9.01 -3.93 3.95
CA VAL A 57 -8.13 -4.08 2.77
C VAL A 57 -7.88 -5.56 2.54
N GLN A 58 -8.27 -6.03 1.36
CA GLN A 58 -8.03 -7.40 0.91
C GLN A 58 -6.86 -7.42 -0.07
N GLY A 59 -5.94 -8.37 0.11
CA GLY A 59 -4.90 -8.66 -0.88
C GLY A 59 -3.65 -7.80 -0.80
N ASP A 60 -3.13 -7.44 -1.97
CA ASP A 60 -1.74 -7.05 -2.20
C ASP A 60 -1.43 -5.55 -2.00
N GLY A 61 -0.14 -5.25 -1.85
CA GLY A 61 0.36 -3.87 -1.80
C GLY A 61 0.33 -3.20 -0.42
N ILE A 62 -0.10 -3.95 0.61
CA ILE A 62 0.09 -3.58 2.01
C ILE A 62 1.56 -3.82 2.36
N GLN A 63 2.20 -2.81 2.95
CA GLN A 63 3.60 -2.85 3.33
C GLN A 63 3.77 -2.28 4.73
N LEU A 64 4.72 -2.79 5.51
CA LEU A 64 5.11 -2.16 6.76
C LEU A 64 5.51 -0.70 6.49
N ALA A 65 4.96 0.22 7.28
CA ALA A 65 5.35 1.61 7.19
C ALA A 65 6.75 1.74 7.77
N SER A 66 7.74 2.05 6.93
CA SER A 66 9.06 2.43 7.42
C SER A 66 8.99 3.83 8.03
N ASN A 67 9.74 4.06 9.12
CA ASN A 67 9.87 5.38 9.75
C ASN A 67 10.75 6.36 8.94
N GLY A 68 11.11 6.01 7.70
CA GLY A 68 11.87 6.85 6.79
C GLY A 68 10.93 7.74 5.95
N PRO A 69 11.45 8.82 5.34
CA PRO A 69 10.67 9.60 4.38
C PRO A 69 10.16 8.66 3.28
N VAL A 70 8.83 8.51 3.21
CA VAL A 70 8.17 7.74 2.15
C VAL A 70 8.54 8.43 0.84
N ALA A 71 9.30 7.74 -0.02
CA ALA A 71 9.56 8.23 -1.36
C ALA A 71 8.23 8.59 -2.01
N ALA A 72 8.11 9.82 -2.51
CA ALA A 72 6.89 10.27 -3.17
C ALA A 72 6.52 9.26 -4.27
N PHE A 73 5.26 8.82 -4.27
CA PHE A 73 4.74 7.91 -5.28
C PHE A 73 4.93 8.54 -6.66
N ASP A 74 5.77 7.92 -7.48
CA ASP A 74 5.98 8.33 -8.87
C ASP A 74 4.88 7.68 -9.70
N ALA A 75 3.77 8.40 -9.91
CA ALA A 75 2.62 7.97 -10.72
C ALA A 75 2.97 7.74 -12.21
N VAL A 76 4.25 7.82 -12.58
CA VAL A 76 4.76 7.90 -13.96
C VAL A 76 4.97 6.52 -14.62
N ALA A 77 4.69 5.41 -13.92
CA ALA A 77 4.79 4.08 -14.53
C ALA A 77 3.62 3.73 -15.49
N GLU A 78 2.51 4.47 -15.47
CA GLU A 78 1.45 4.38 -16.50
C GLU A 78 1.65 5.37 -17.67
N GLY A 79 2.76 6.11 -17.68
CA GLY A 79 3.03 7.20 -18.64
C GLY A 79 4.29 7.01 -19.50
N VAL A 80 4.79 5.80 -19.69
CA VAL A 80 5.91 5.50 -20.62
C VAL A 80 5.42 5.51 -22.07
N ALA A 81 4.98 6.66 -22.54
CA ALA A 81 4.83 7.07 -23.94
C ALA A 81 4.25 8.49 -23.85
N TYR A 82 5.00 9.58 -23.96
CA TYR A 82 5.68 10.03 -25.17
C TYR A 82 6.76 11.05 -24.77
N GLY A 83 7.92 10.97 -25.43
CA GLY A 83 8.75 12.16 -25.67
C GLY A 83 9.82 12.50 -24.64
N ARG A 84 10.82 11.63 -24.49
CA ARG A 84 12.16 12.10 -24.07
C ARG A 84 12.69 13.11 -25.10
N LYS A 85 12.80 14.39 -24.73
CA LYS A 85 13.86 15.29 -25.20
C LYS A 85 14.07 16.46 -24.22
N ARG A 86 15.14 16.41 -23.41
CA ARG A 86 15.68 17.57 -22.69
C ARG A 86 16.57 18.42 -23.64
N PRO A 87 17.15 19.56 -23.20
CA PRO A 87 16.76 20.92 -23.59
C PRO A 87 17.78 21.56 -24.56
N ARG A 88 17.44 22.68 -25.20
CA ARG A 88 18.46 23.65 -25.63
C ARG A 88 18.15 25.01 -25.04
N ASN A 89 19.06 25.42 -24.17
CA ASN A 89 19.23 26.75 -23.62
C ASN A 89 20.01 27.60 -24.64
N PRO A 90 19.47 28.68 -25.22
CA PRO A 90 20.28 29.79 -25.68
C PRO A 90 20.39 30.81 -24.56
N ARG A 91 21.54 30.86 -23.89
CA ARG A 91 21.90 31.98 -23.02
C ARG A 91 22.04 33.24 -23.90
N ARG A 92 21.27 34.27 -23.53
CA ARG A 92 21.69 35.67 -23.32
C ARG A 92 22.40 36.38 -24.48
N ARG A 93 21.74 37.35 -25.12
CA ARG A 93 21.99 38.81 -25.03
C ARG A 93 21.00 39.56 -25.92
#